data_AF-A0A6A7MFU0-F1
#
_entry.id   AF-A0A6A7MFU0-F1
#
_cell.length_a   1.000
_cell.length_b   1.000
_cell.length_c   1.000
_cell.angle_alpha   90.00
_cell.angle_beta   90.00
_cell.angle_gamma   90.00
#
_symmetry.space_group_name_H-M   'P 1'
#
loop_
_entity.id
_entity.type
_entity.pdbx_description
1 polymer ?
#
loop_
_entity_poly.entity_id
_entity_poly.type
_entity_poly.pdbx_seq_one_letter_code
_entity_poly.pdbx_strand_id
1 'polypeptide(L)'
;MTKPPFSGSIEFKLTIRAFDKQVIRKALVNYTYTPTWPYYDVQSRKERDGDARLEFGLSLLAVPRSDRNRSVSPPSREPYWVPVGQLLTVGVLRTQIYDQLRARIDGEARDLDRDNRVSAGLPASPLPEQI
;
A
#
# COMPACT_ATOMS: atom_id res chain seq x y z
N MET A 1 -0.99 -18.67 -11.88
CA MET A 1 -0.37 -17.39 -11.45
C MET A 1 -0.02 -17.50 -9.98
N THR A 2 1.25 -17.36 -9.63
CA THR A 2 1.76 -17.39 -8.26
C THR A 2 1.31 -16.11 -7.55
N LYS A 3 0.72 -16.21 -6.34
CA LYS A 3 0.39 -15.03 -5.55
C LYS A 3 1.69 -14.34 -5.11
N PRO A 4 1.77 -12.99 -5.13
CA PRO A 4 2.92 -12.27 -4.60
C PRO A 4 3.18 -12.64 -3.14
N PRO A 5 4.46 -12.69 -2.69
CA PRO A 5 4.81 -13.17 -1.37
C PRO A 5 4.41 -12.21 -0.25
N PHE A 6 4.39 -10.91 -0.53
CA PHE A 6 3.98 -9.89 0.44
C PHE A 6 2.79 -9.13 -0.12
N SER A 7 1.77 -8.95 0.71
CA SER A 7 0.62 -8.13 0.40
C SER A 7 0.12 -7.46 1.66
N GLY A 8 -0.29 -6.20 1.56
CA GLY A 8 -0.70 -5.44 2.72
C GLY A 8 -1.46 -4.18 2.36
N SER A 9 -1.78 -3.41 3.40
CA SER A 9 -2.49 -2.15 3.25
C SER A 9 -1.96 -1.11 4.22
N ILE A 10 -1.69 0.10 3.72
CA ILE A 10 -1.18 1.23 4.50
C ILE A 10 -2.21 2.35 4.49
N GLU A 11 -2.72 2.69 5.68
CA GLU A 11 -3.56 3.86 5.87
C GLU A 11 -2.72 5.12 6.15
N PHE A 12 -3.11 6.24 5.55
CA PHE A 12 -2.50 7.54 5.82
C PHE A 12 -3.48 8.69 5.57
N LYS A 13 -3.10 9.90 5.97
CA LYS A 13 -3.87 11.12 5.71
C LYS A 13 -3.35 11.79 4.43
N LEU A 14 -4.20 11.92 3.42
CA LEU A 14 -3.90 12.69 2.22
C LEU A 14 -4.46 14.12 2.38
N THR A 15 -3.60 15.11 2.17
CA THR A 15 -3.99 16.52 2.13
C THR A 15 -3.96 17.03 0.70
N ILE A 16 -5.10 17.45 0.18
CA ILE A 16 -5.27 18.03 -1.15
C ILE A 16 -5.51 19.54 -0.98
N ARG A 17 -4.72 20.37 -1.65
CA ARG A 17 -4.87 21.84 -1.64
C ARG A 17 -5.10 22.35 -3.05
N ALA A 18 -6.16 23.14 -3.24
CA ALA A 18 -6.50 23.78 -4.52
C ALA A 18 -7.40 25.00 -4.26
N PHE A 19 -7.23 26.08 -5.02
CA PHE A 19 -8.08 27.28 -4.96
C PHE A 19 -8.29 27.84 -3.53
N ASP A 20 -7.21 27.96 -2.75
CA ASP A 20 -7.23 28.35 -1.33
C ASP A 20 -8.08 27.46 -0.42
N LYS A 21 -8.46 26.27 -0.89
CA LYS A 21 -9.14 25.25 -0.12
C LYS A 21 -8.17 24.13 0.21
N GLN A 22 -8.34 23.59 1.41
CA GLN A 22 -7.65 22.39 1.87
C GLN A 22 -8.68 21.33 2.21
N VAL A 23 -8.46 20.12 1.71
CA VAL A 23 -9.27 18.94 2.02
C VAL A 23 -8.34 17.85 2.54
N ILE A 24 -8.66 17.32 3.72
CA ILE A 24 -7.96 16.17 4.30
C ILE A 24 -8.86 14.94 4.15
N ARG A 25 -8.32 13.85 3.64
CA ARG A 25 -9.01 12.56 3.51
C ARG A 25 -8.16 11.42 4.05
N LYS A 26 -8.83 10.40 4.57
CA LYS A 26 -8.17 9.10 4.79
C LYS A 26 -7.89 8.48 3.43
N ALA A 27 -6.68 7.99 3.27
CA ALA A 27 -6.20 7.29 2.09
C ALA A 27 -5.74 5.90 2.50
N LEU A 28 -5.89 4.94 1.58
CA LEU A 28 -5.49 3.56 1.73
C LEU A 28 -4.67 3.17 0.51
N VAL A 29 -3.44 2.72 0.73
CA VAL A 29 -2.66 2.02 -0.30
C VAL A 29 -2.81 0.54 -0.05
N ASN A 30 -3.30 -0.21 -1.03
CA ASN A 30 -3.22 -1.67 -1.04
C ASN A 30 -2.07 -2.07 -1.95
N TYR A 31 -1.20 -2.97 -1.51
CA TYR A 31 -0.02 -3.35 -2.28
C TYR A 31 0.18 -4.86 -2.36
N THR A 32 0.85 -5.27 -3.43
CA THR A 32 1.52 -6.56 -3.56
C THR A 32 2.98 -6.33 -3.92
N TYR A 33 3.87 -7.08 -3.28
CA TYR A 33 5.29 -6.84 -3.36
C TYR A 33 6.08 -8.15 -3.46
N THR A 34 7.02 -8.16 -4.39
CA THR A 34 8.10 -9.13 -4.54
C THR A 34 9.42 -8.36 -4.41
N PRO A 35 10.23 -8.63 -3.37
CA PRO A 35 11.46 -7.89 -3.13
C PRO A 35 12.57 -8.26 -4.11
N THR A 36 13.62 -7.45 -4.14
CA THR A 36 14.89 -7.73 -4.83
C THR A 36 15.82 -8.63 -4.02
N TRP A 37 15.55 -8.79 -2.73
CA TRP A 37 16.39 -9.50 -1.78
C TRP A 37 15.84 -10.92 -1.51
N PRO A 38 16.69 -11.87 -1.09
CA PRO A 38 16.27 -13.23 -0.78
C PRO A 38 15.26 -13.27 0.37
N TYR A 39 14.10 -13.85 0.14
CA TYR A 39 13.02 -13.91 1.12
C TYR A 39 12.55 -15.35 1.34
N TYR A 40 11.98 -15.62 2.51
CA TYR A 40 11.40 -16.91 2.84
C TYR A 40 9.93 -16.97 2.40
N ASP A 41 9.65 -17.80 1.40
CA ASP A 41 8.28 -18.05 0.95
C ASP A 41 7.62 -19.09 1.84
N VAL A 42 6.67 -18.65 2.67
CA VAL A 42 5.91 -19.49 3.60
C VAL A 42 5.12 -20.58 2.87
N GLN A 43 4.64 -20.32 1.64
CA GLN A 43 3.84 -21.30 0.88
C GLN A 43 4.71 -22.46 0.40
N SER A 44 5.90 -22.16 -0.13
CA SER A 44 6.82 -23.19 -0.62
C SER A 44 7.82 -23.68 0.41
N ARG A 45 7.87 -23.06 1.60
CA ARG A 45 8.80 -23.33 2.70
C ARG A 45 10.26 -23.30 2.27
N LYS A 46 10.60 -22.37 1.39
CA LYS A 46 11.94 -22.23 0.81
C LYS A 46 12.30 -20.76 0.65
N GLU A 47 13.60 -20.49 0.67
CA GLU A 47 14.11 -19.20 0.21
C GLU A 47 13.90 -19.05 -1.28
N ARG A 48 13.58 -17.82 -1.69
CA ARG A 48 13.44 -17.41 -3.07
C ARG A 48 14.09 -16.05 -3.29
N ASP A 49 14.67 -15.91 -4.46
CA ASP A 49 15.03 -14.60 -4.99
C ASP A 49 13.83 -14.07 -5.78
N GLY A 50 13.50 -12.81 -5.55
CA GLY A 50 12.40 -12.15 -6.21
C GLY A 50 12.86 -11.30 -7.38
N ASP A 51 12.14 -11.39 -8.51
CA ASP A 51 12.19 -10.35 -9.53
C ASP A 51 11.41 -9.14 -9.01
N ALA A 52 12.12 -8.05 -8.76
CA ALA A 52 11.58 -6.82 -8.18
C ALA A 52 10.23 -6.44 -8.81
N ARG A 53 9.15 -6.56 -8.04
CA ARG A 53 7.81 -6.21 -8.51
C ARG A 53 7.03 -5.57 -7.39
N LEU A 54 6.52 -4.37 -7.65
CA LEU A 54 5.67 -3.65 -6.73
C LEU A 54 4.45 -3.18 -7.49
N GLU A 55 3.28 -3.65 -7.08
CA GLU A 55 2.00 -3.17 -7.57
C GLU A 55 1.23 -2.60 -6.39
N PHE A 56 0.59 -1.46 -6.58
CA PHE A 56 -0.28 -0.91 -5.56
C PHE A 56 -1.39 -0.05 -6.16
N GLY A 57 -2.50 -0.01 -5.42
CA GLY A 57 -3.65 0.84 -5.71
C GLY A 57 -3.87 1.84 -4.58
N LEU A 58 -4.30 3.05 -4.92
CA LEU A 58 -4.65 4.09 -3.97
C LEU A 58 -6.17 4.27 -3.95
N SER A 59 -6.73 4.32 -2.75
CA SER A 59 -8.14 4.62 -2.50
C SER A 59 -8.29 5.76 -1.49
N LEU A 60 -9.34 6.57 -1.62
CA LEU A 60 -9.72 7.60 -0.66
C LEU A 60 -11.05 7.26 0.00
N LEU A 61 -11.18 7.55 1.29
CA LEU A 61 -12.46 7.40 1.98
C LEU A 61 -13.37 8.56 1.59
N ALA A 62 -14.39 8.27 0.78
CA ALA A 62 -15.44 9.20 0.42
C ALA A 62 -16.54 9.18 1.49
N VAL A 63 -17.09 10.35 1.78
CA VAL A 63 -18.26 10.50 2.66
C VAL A 63 -19.39 11.08 1.79
N PRO A 64 -20.52 10.37 1.65
CA PRO A 64 -21.66 10.87 0.87
C PRO A 64 -22.09 12.25 1.37
N ARG A 65 -22.26 13.21 0.45
CA ARG A 65 -22.92 14.47 0.79
C ARG A 65 -24.42 14.22 0.82
N SER A 66 -25.07 14.62 1.92
CA SER A 66 -26.53 14.61 2.01
C SER A 66 -27.08 15.74 1.15
N ASP A 67 -27.15 15.55 -0.17
CA ASP A 67 -27.82 16.51 -1.05
C ASP A 67 -29.31 16.50 -0.70
N ARG A 68 -29.78 17.62 -0.14
CA ARG A 68 -31.18 17.83 0.29
C ARG A 68 -32.23 17.75 -0.86
N ASN A 69 -31.80 17.59 -2.12
CA ASN A 69 -32.65 17.81 -3.30
C ASN A 69 -32.83 16.62 -4.26
N ARG A 70 -32.42 15.39 -3.93
CA ARG A 70 -32.71 14.22 -4.79
C ARG A 70 -33.66 13.24 -4.12
N SER A 71 -34.88 13.21 -4.65
CA SER A 71 -35.97 12.25 -4.42
C SER A 71 -35.70 10.87 -5.03
N VAL A 72 -34.46 10.39 -4.93
CA VAL A 72 -34.07 9.04 -5.33
C VAL A 72 -33.48 8.39 -4.10
N SER A 73 -33.93 7.18 -3.76
CA SER A 73 -33.55 6.41 -2.58
C SER A 73 -32.08 6.66 -2.19
N PRO A 74 -31.79 7.05 -0.93
CA PRO A 74 -30.47 7.54 -0.59
C PRO A 74 -29.44 6.44 -0.86
N PRO A 75 -28.32 6.73 -1.55
CA PRO A 75 -27.17 5.82 -1.50
C PRO A 75 -26.82 5.62 -0.02
N SER A 76 -26.33 4.42 0.33
CA SER A 76 -25.83 4.12 1.67
C SER A 76 -25.08 5.33 2.22
N ARG A 77 -25.52 5.85 3.37
CA ARG A 77 -24.89 7.02 4.01
C ARG A 77 -23.51 6.69 4.59
N GLU A 78 -23.07 5.45 4.44
CA GLU A 78 -21.82 4.97 5.00
C GLU A 78 -20.62 5.46 4.17
N PRO A 79 -19.50 5.79 4.83
CA PRO A 79 -18.24 6.04 4.14
C PRO A 79 -17.80 4.84 3.30
N TYR A 80 -17.25 5.09 2.12
CA TYR A 80 -16.78 4.03 1.22
C TYR A 80 -15.46 4.40 0.55
N TRP A 81 -14.67 3.39 0.20
CA TRP A 81 -13.38 3.57 -0.46
C TRP A 81 -13.57 3.77 -1.96
N VAL A 82 -13.01 4.86 -2.48
CA VAL A 82 -13.04 5.21 -3.90
C VAL A 82 -11.62 5.07 -4.48
N PRO A 83 -11.43 4.26 -5.53
CA PRO A 83 -10.12 4.14 -6.18
C PRO A 83 -9.76 5.45 -6.88
N VAL A 84 -8.52 5.91 -6.68
CA VAL A 84 -7.97 7.14 -7.27
C VAL A 84 -6.62 6.86 -7.95
N GLY A 85 -6.61 5.82 -8.79
CA GLY A 85 -5.40 5.38 -9.50
C GLY A 85 -4.75 6.45 -10.37
N GLN A 86 -5.49 7.47 -10.81
CA GLN A 86 -4.93 8.58 -11.60
C GLN A 86 -3.87 9.38 -10.84
N LEU A 87 -3.96 9.47 -9.50
CA LEU A 87 -2.91 10.08 -8.70
C LEU A 87 -1.60 9.27 -8.78
N LEU A 88 -1.71 7.96 -9.02
CA LEU A 88 -0.55 7.08 -9.21
C LEU A 88 0.00 7.10 -10.65
N THR A 89 -0.44 8.03 -11.49
CA THR A 89 0.17 8.22 -12.82
C THR A 89 1.56 8.83 -12.67
N VAL A 90 2.52 8.36 -13.48
CA VAL A 90 3.86 8.94 -13.55
C VAL A 90 3.76 10.43 -13.84
N GLY A 91 4.47 11.24 -13.04
CA GLY A 91 4.47 12.70 -13.15
C GLY A 91 3.33 13.42 -12.41
N VAL A 92 2.30 12.71 -11.91
CA VAL A 92 1.25 13.32 -11.08
C VAL A 92 1.69 13.42 -9.62
N LEU A 93 2.19 12.32 -9.05
CA LEU A 93 2.87 12.35 -7.76
C LEU A 93 4.37 12.56 -7.95
N ARG A 94 4.98 13.32 -7.04
CA ARG A 94 6.43 13.49 -7.00
C ARG A 94 7.10 12.14 -6.75
N THR A 95 8.23 11.88 -7.41
CA THR A 95 9.03 10.65 -7.24
C THR A 95 9.31 10.33 -5.78
N GLN A 96 9.58 11.35 -4.96
CA GLN A 96 9.82 11.21 -3.52
C GLN A 96 8.68 10.51 -2.76
N ILE A 97 7.42 10.70 -3.17
CA ILE A 97 6.27 10.02 -2.54
C ILE A 97 6.29 8.52 -2.88
N TYR A 98 6.62 8.18 -4.13
CA TYR A 98 6.82 6.79 -4.53
C TYR A 98 7.96 6.13 -3.78
N ASP A 99 9.10 6.83 -3.65
CA ASP A 99 10.27 6.31 -2.97
C ASP A 99 9.99 6.09 -1.48
N GLN A 100 9.30 7.02 -0.82
CA GLN A 100 8.87 6.87 0.58
C GLN A 100 7.90 5.70 0.75
N LEU A 101 6.93 5.56 -0.15
CA LEU A 101 5.98 4.44 -0.11
C LEU A 101 6.69 3.10 -0.31
N ARG A 102 7.60 3.04 -1.28
CA ARG A 102 8.42 1.85 -1.56
C ARG A 102 9.29 1.49 -0.37
N ALA A 103 10.01 2.46 0.21
CA ALA A 103 10.86 2.22 1.38
C ALA A 103 10.06 1.70 2.57
N ARG A 104 8.86 2.24 2.80
CA ARG A 104 7.97 1.75 3.86
C ARG A 104 7.50 0.32 3.60
N ILE A 105 7.04 0.00 2.39
CA ILE A 105 6.60 -1.34 2.01
C ILE A 105 7.76 -2.35 2.13
N ASP A 106 8.95 -1.97 1.69
CA ASP A 106 10.14 -2.79 1.78
C ASP A 106 10.54 -3.06 3.25
N GLY A 107 10.40 -2.06 4.14
CA GLY A 107 10.55 -2.23 5.58
C GLY A 107 9.55 -3.21 6.18
N GLU A 108 8.25 -3.03 5.90
CA GLU A 108 7.19 -3.93 6.37
C GLU A 108 7.42 -5.37 5.87
N ALA A 109 7.87 -5.54 4.63
CA ALA A 109 8.17 -6.86 4.06
C ALA A 109 9.37 -7.54 4.73
N ARG A 110 10.43 -6.78 5.08
CA ARG A 110 11.58 -7.33 5.82
C ARG A 110 11.20 -7.77 7.22
N ASP A 111 10.37 -7.00 7.92
CA ASP A 111 9.91 -7.38 9.25
C ASP A 111 9.05 -8.65 9.19
N LEU A 112 8.14 -8.74 8.21
CA LEU A 112 7.35 -9.95 8.00
C LEU A 112 8.20 -11.16 7.58
N ASP A 113 9.21 -10.98 6.72
CA ASP A 113 10.17 -12.03 6.37
C ASP A 113 10.92 -12.55 7.60
N ARG A 114 11.37 -11.63 8.47
CA ARG A 114 12.03 -11.98 9.73
C ARG A 114 11.13 -12.86 10.60
N ASP A 115 9.87 -12.45 10.78
CA ASP A 115 8.90 -13.20 11.59
C ASP A 115 8.61 -14.58 10.98
N ASN A 116 8.51 -14.65 9.66
CA ASN A 116 8.29 -15.91 8.94
C ASN A 116 9.48 -16.87 9.09
N ARG A 117 10.71 -16.36 9.00
CA ARG A 117 11.95 -17.15 9.22
C ARG A 117 12.04 -17.67 10.64
N VAL A 118 11.81 -16.81 11.64
CA VAL A 118 11.81 -17.20 13.05
C VAL A 118 10.77 -18.28 13.31
N SER A 119 9.56 -18.12 12.78
CA SER A 119 8.48 -19.11 12.90
C SER A 119 8.80 -20.44 12.22
N ALA A 120 9.66 -20.43 11.19
CA ALA A 120 10.15 -21.61 10.51
C ALA A 120 11.41 -22.23 11.15
N GLY A 121 11.94 -21.65 12.23
CA GLY A 121 13.19 -22.09 12.86
C GLY A 121 14.46 -21.71 12.07
N LEU A 122 14.34 -20.76 11.15
CA LEU A 122 15.45 -20.22 10.35
C LEU A 122 16.02 -18.95 11.01
N PRO A 123 17.30 -18.62 10.76
CA PRO A 123 17.86 -17.36 11.21
C PRO A 123 17.14 -16.17 10.57
N ALA A 124 16.96 -15.11 11.34
CA ALA A 124 16.43 -13.83 10.88
C ALA A 124 17.28 -13.24 9.76
N SER A 125 16.65 -12.64 8.75
CA SER A 125 17.35 -11.86 7.72
C SER A 125 18.11 -10.69 8.36
N PRO A 126 19.38 -10.44 7.95
CA PRO A 126 20.13 -9.28 8.41
C PRO A 126 19.43 -7.99 7.97
N LEU A 127 19.52 -6.95 8.80
CA LEU A 127 19.08 -5.61 8.42
C LEU A 127 19.95 -5.10 7.27
N PRO A 128 19.39 -4.40 6.27
CA PRO A 128 20.19 -3.76 5.24
C PRO A 128 21.14 -2.75 5.88
N GLU A 129 22.39 -2.70 5.41
CA GLU A 129 23.32 -1.64 5.80
C GLU A 129 22.69 -0.29 5.44
N GLN A 130 22.69 0.64 6.41
CA GLN A 130 22.30 2.02 6.13
C GLN A 130 23.38 2.64 5.24
N ILE A 131 23.08 2.85 3.96
CA ILE A 131 23.93 3.58 3.02
C ILE A 131 23.61 5.07 3.12
#